data_AF-A0A9E6A4U3-F1
#
_entry.id   AF-A0A9E6A4U3-F1
#
_cell.length_a   1.000
_cell.length_b   1.000
_cell.length_c   1.000
_cell.angle_alpha   90.00
_cell.angle_beta   90.00
_cell.angle_gamma   90.00
#
_symmetry.space_group_name_H-M   'P 1'
#
loop_
_entity.id
_entity.type
_entity.pdbx_description
1 polymer ?
#
loop_
_entity_poly.entity_id
_entity_poly.type
_entity_poly.pdbx_seq_one_letter_code
_entity_poly.pdbx_strand_id
1 'polypeptide(L)'
;MVTINNQLCAISMAIFILLFSFTPVLQAQTKAGIDLEAVMKQMRFEYTQAMKSETTEKFNRHLQAFKHQLKIAQKFPFSKQRIEKATQGLNKVAAVAAKVKSLTSIQQLLPAKKTLYLIDDLRKEYHDKKPSLWQRFYEIFFGADENSPKLILLEE
;
A
#
# COMPACT_ATOMS: atom_id res chain seq x y z
N MET A 1 35.80 -16.00 42.54
CA MET A 1 36.04 -15.48 41.17
C MET A 1 35.22 -16.24 40.12
N VAL A 2 33.87 -16.33 40.24
CA VAL A 2 33.03 -17.00 39.21
C VAL A 2 31.77 -16.20 38.86
N THR A 3 31.34 -15.24 39.69
CA THR A 3 30.06 -14.53 39.47
C THR A 3 30.15 -13.33 38.51
N ILE A 4 31.35 -12.82 38.20
CA ILE A 4 31.52 -11.61 37.38
C ILE A 4 31.36 -11.93 35.87
N ASN A 5 31.77 -13.12 35.42
CA ASN A 5 31.78 -13.46 33.99
C ASN A 5 30.39 -13.69 33.38
N ASN A 6 29.37 -14.01 34.18
CA ASN A 6 28.02 -14.29 33.67
C ASN A 6 27.20 -13.01 33.44
N GLN A 7 27.53 -11.91 34.13
CA GLN A 7 26.84 -10.61 33.99
C GLN A 7 27.35 -9.82 32.78
N LEU A 8 28.64 -9.94 32.43
CA LEU A 8 29.21 -9.29 31.25
C LEU A 8 28.69 -9.87 29.93
N CYS A 9 28.37 -11.17 29.87
CA CYS A 9 27.83 -11.81 28.67
C CYS A 9 26.37 -11.38 28.38
N ALA A 10 25.55 -11.22 29.44
CA ALA A 10 24.16 -10.77 29.33
C ALA A 10 24.05 -9.32 28.83
N ILE A 11 24.98 -8.45 29.25
CA ILE A 11 25.02 -7.05 28.82
C ILE A 11 25.52 -6.94 27.36
N SER A 12 26.43 -7.83 26.93
CA SER A 12 26.93 -7.86 25.55
C SER A 12 25.89 -8.35 24.52
N MET A 13 24.94 -9.20 24.91
CA MET A 13 23.83 -9.64 24.04
C MET A 13 22.73 -8.59 23.88
N ALA A 14 22.48 -7.76 24.90
CA ALA A 14 21.43 -6.75 24.87
C ALA A 14 21.75 -5.56 23.94
N ILE A 15 23.04 -5.23 23.77
CA ILE A 15 23.47 -4.08 22.95
C ILE A 15 23.36 -4.39 21.44
N PHE A 16 23.47 -5.66 21.03
CA PHE A 16 23.38 -6.04 19.61
C PHE A 16 21.93 -6.08 19.07
N ILE A 17 20.93 -6.20 19.95
CA ILE A 17 19.51 -6.27 19.58
C ILE A 17 18.89 -4.86 19.40
N LEU A 18 19.53 -3.81 19.93
CA LEU A 18 19.04 -2.43 19.83
C LEU A 18 19.43 -1.71 18.53
N LEU A 19 20.25 -2.30 17.66
CA LEU A 19 20.74 -1.65 16.43
C LEU A 19 20.00 -2.06 15.15
N PHE A 20 19.00 -2.94 15.21
CA PHE A 20 18.34 -3.47 13.99
C PHE A 20 16.86 -3.10 13.81
N SER A 21 16.27 -2.30 14.72
CA SER A 21 14.84 -2.00 14.71
C SER A 21 14.47 -0.61 14.16
N PHE A 22 15.44 0.16 13.67
CA PHE A 22 15.16 1.41 12.95
C PHE A 22 15.56 1.28 11.48
N THR A 23 14.72 0.60 10.70
CA THR A 23 14.66 0.89 9.27
C THR A 23 14.01 2.27 9.13
N PRO A 24 14.72 3.30 8.65
CA PRO A 24 14.06 4.56 8.32
C PRO A 24 13.06 4.25 7.21
N VAL A 25 11.76 4.41 7.51
CA VAL A 25 10.73 4.52 6.48
C VAL A 25 11.14 5.73 5.65
N LEU A 26 11.61 5.46 4.43
CA LEU A 26 11.97 6.50 3.49
C LEU A 26 10.68 7.27 3.14
N GLN A 27 10.43 8.36 3.86
CA GLN A 27 9.42 9.31 3.45
C GLN A 27 9.96 10.01 2.21
N ALA A 28 9.46 9.60 1.05
CA ALA A 28 9.62 10.35 -0.19
C ALA A 28 8.85 11.68 -0.08
N GLN A 29 9.38 12.63 0.67
CA GLN A 29 8.99 14.03 0.58
C GLN A 29 10.00 14.70 -0.34
N THR A 30 9.65 14.78 -1.62
CA THR A 30 10.38 15.64 -2.55
C THR A 30 10.09 17.10 -2.18
N LYS A 31 11.02 18.00 -2.46
CA LYS A 31 10.90 19.46 -2.23
C LYS A 31 9.74 20.14 -3.00
N ALA A 32 8.86 19.39 -3.69
CA ALA A 32 7.92 19.91 -4.70
C ALA A 32 6.46 19.40 -4.59
N GLY A 33 6.08 18.66 -3.55
CA GLY A 33 4.70 18.15 -3.39
C GLY A 33 4.61 16.63 -3.36
N ILE A 34 3.42 16.08 -3.58
CA ILE A 34 3.16 14.63 -3.56
C ILE A 34 3.55 14.04 -4.92
N ASP A 35 4.54 13.13 -4.95
CA ASP A 35 4.80 12.26 -6.11
C ASP A 35 3.72 11.17 -6.17
N LEU A 36 2.67 11.45 -6.94
CA LEU A 36 1.54 10.54 -7.03
C LEU A 36 1.92 9.20 -7.67
N GLU A 37 2.85 9.18 -8.63
CA GLU A 37 3.21 7.94 -9.33
C GLU A 37 3.91 6.99 -8.37
N ALA A 38 4.86 7.49 -7.57
CA ALA A 38 5.51 6.72 -6.52
C ALA A 38 4.49 6.21 -5.48
N VAL A 39 3.55 7.07 -5.07
CA VAL A 39 2.48 6.68 -4.13
C VAL A 39 1.60 5.56 -4.69
N MET A 40 1.21 5.66 -5.96
CA MET A 40 0.36 4.65 -6.62
C MET A 40 1.11 3.32 -6.83
N LYS A 41 2.40 3.37 -7.18
CA LYS A 41 3.28 2.20 -7.26
C LYS A 41 3.40 1.50 -5.90
N GLN A 42 3.67 2.28 -4.84
CA GLN A 42 3.75 1.73 -3.49
C GLN A 42 2.40 1.16 -3.05
N MET A 43 1.29 1.84 -3.34
CA MET A 43 -0.04 1.34 -3.00
C MET A 43 -0.32 -0.02 -3.67
N ARG A 44 -0.01 -0.18 -4.97
CA ARG A 44 -0.13 -1.47 -5.67
C ARG A 44 0.76 -2.54 -5.04
N PHE A 45 2.01 -2.18 -4.71
CA PHE A 45 2.94 -3.09 -4.05
C PHE A 45 2.39 -3.61 -2.73
N GLU A 46 1.98 -2.71 -1.83
CA GLU A 46 1.47 -3.08 -0.50
C GLU A 46 0.20 -3.94 -0.59
N TYR A 47 -0.72 -3.62 -1.50
CA TYR A 47 -1.87 -4.47 -1.79
C TYR A 47 -1.45 -5.88 -2.18
N THR A 48 -0.52 -5.99 -3.14
CA THR A 48 -0.04 -7.28 -3.65
C THR A 48 0.61 -8.11 -2.54
N GLN A 49 1.42 -7.47 -1.69
CA GLN A 49 2.05 -8.14 -0.55
C GLN A 49 1.03 -8.58 0.51
N ALA A 50 0.01 -7.77 0.79
CA ALA A 50 -1.09 -8.18 1.67
C ALA A 50 -1.80 -9.42 1.09
N MET A 51 -2.11 -9.43 -0.20
CA MET A 51 -2.77 -10.57 -0.85
C MET A 51 -1.92 -11.84 -0.87
N LYS A 52 -0.59 -11.71 -0.98
CA LYS A 52 0.37 -12.83 -0.94
C LYS A 52 0.74 -13.29 0.48
N SER A 53 0.41 -12.53 1.52
CA SER A 53 0.84 -12.81 2.91
C SER A 53 0.25 -14.12 3.46
N GLU A 54 1.07 -14.96 4.05
CA GLU A 54 0.64 -16.23 4.67
C GLU A 54 0.39 -16.13 6.19
N THR A 55 0.71 -14.98 6.78
CA THR A 55 0.56 -14.72 8.22
C THR A 55 -0.28 -13.48 8.47
N THR A 56 -0.93 -13.43 9.63
CA THR A 56 -1.72 -12.28 10.10
C THR A 56 -0.86 -11.04 10.25
N GLU A 57 0.38 -11.20 10.74
CA GLU A 57 1.30 -10.09 10.99
C GLU A 57 1.74 -9.44 9.68
N LYS A 58 2.15 -10.25 8.68
CA LYS A 58 2.51 -9.73 7.35
C LYS A 58 1.32 -9.06 6.68
N PHE A 59 0.15 -9.69 6.71
CA PHE A 59 -1.06 -9.14 6.13
C PHE A 59 -1.42 -7.79 6.75
N ASN A 60 -1.45 -7.70 8.09
CA ASN A 60 -1.80 -6.48 8.80
C ASN A 60 -0.83 -5.34 8.49
N ARG A 61 0.49 -5.63 8.46
CA ARG A 61 1.51 -4.61 8.12
C ARG A 61 1.29 -4.04 6.72
N HIS A 62 1.16 -4.91 5.73
CA HIS A 62 0.96 -4.49 4.34
C HIS A 62 -0.40 -3.79 4.13
N LEU A 63 -1.47 -4.25 4.80
CA LEU A 63 -2.76 -3.56 4.75
C LEU A 63 -2.70 -2.17 5.39
N GLN A 64 -1.93 -2.00 6.47
CA GLN A 64 -1.72 -0.68 7.08
C GLN A 64 -0.95 0.25 6.15
N ALA A 65 0.14 -0.24 5.55
CA ALA A 65 0.95 0.52 4.60
C ALA A 65 0.13 0.89 3.35
N PHE A 66 -0.67 -0.04 2.83
CA PHE A 66 -1.64 0.22 1.77
C PHE A 66 -2.60 1.38 2.13
N LYS A 67 -3.24 1.30 3.31
CA LYS A 67 -4.15 2.36 3.79
C LYS A 67 -3.45 3.70 3.98
N HIS A 68 -2.17 3.68 4.35
CA HIS A 68 -1.37 4.90 4.45
C HIS A 68 -1.13 5.54 3.08
N GLN A 69 -0.68 4.77 2.08
CA GLN A 69 -0.49 5.28 0.71
C GLN A 69 -1.81 5.80 0.11
N LEU A 70 -2.91 5.09 0.34
CA LEU A 70 -4.24 5.54 -0.10
C LEU A 70 -4.61 6.92 0.45
N LYS A 71 -4.31 7.19 1.73
CA LYS A 71 -4.53 8.51 2.34
C LYS A 71 -3.63 9.59 1.76
N ILE A 72 -2.42 9.26 1.35
CA ILE A 72 -1.53 10.20 0.65
C ILE A 72 -2.09 10.52 -0.74
N ALA A 73 -2.50 9.50 -1.50
CA ALA A 73 -3.11 9.67 -2.82
C ALA A 73 -4.37 10.55 -2.77
N GLN A 74 -5.21 10.40 -1.73
CA GLN A 74 -6.41 11.22 -1.53
C GLN A 74 -6.12 12.71 -1.26
N LYS A 75 -4.90 13.06 -0.83
CA LYS A 75 -4.47 14.45 -0.61
C LYS A 75 -3.84 15.08 -1.85
N PHE A 76 -3.66 14.32 -2.93
CA PHE A 76 -3.06 14.85 -4.14
C PHE A 76 -3.95 15.93 -4.75
N PRO A 77 -3.39 17.10 -5.13
CA PRO A 77 -4.15 18.20 -5.72
C PRO A 77 -4.47 17.90 -7.19
N PHE A 78 -5.48 17.06 -7.44
CA PHE A 78 -5.93 16.72 -8.79
C PHE A 78 -6.39 17.96 -9.57
N SER A 79 -6.17 17.94 -10.89
CA SER A 79 -6.74 18.95 -11.79
C SER A 79 -8.26 18.89 -11.78
N LYS A 80 -8.93 19.99 -12.16
CA LYS A 80 -10.40 20.06 -12.24
C LYS A 80 -11.00 18.95 -13.11
N GLN A 81 -10.30 18.55 -14.18
CA GLN A 81 -10.75 17.50 -15.09
C GLN A 81 -10.70 16.09 -14.46
N ARG A 82 -9.77 15.86 -13.51
CA ARG A 82 -9.55 14.53 -12.92
C ARG A 82 -10.14 14.36 -11.53
N ILE A 83 -10.30 15.44 -10.76
CA ILE A 83 -10.60 15.39 -9.31
C ILE A 83 -11.83 14.56 -8.96
N GLU A 84 -12.91 14.67 -9.73
CA GLU A 84 -14.15 13.93 -9.45
C GLU A 84 -13.95 12.41 -9.59
N LYS A 85 -13.48 11.96 -10.76
CA LYS A 85 -13.25 10.53 -11.04
C LYS A 85 -12.16 9.93 -10.16
N ALA A 86 -11.07 10.69 -9.95
CA ALA A 86 -9.97 10.34 -9.05
C ALA A 86 -10.47 10.09 -7.62
N THR A 87 -11.18 11.07 -7.05
CA THR A 87 -11.68 11.01 -5.68
C THR A 87 -12.72 9.91 -5.52
N GLN A 88 -13.63 9.75 -6.48
CA GLN A 88 -14.61 8.66 -6.47
C GLN A 88 -13.92 7.29 -6.43
N GLY A 89 -12.92 7.07 -7.28
CA GLY A 89 -12.16 5.81 -7.32
C GLY A 89 -11.43 5.52 -6.02
N LEU A 90 -10.69 6.50 -5.48
CA LEU A 90 -9.96 6.36 -4.22
C LEU A 90 -10.91 6.10 -3.04
N ASN A 91 -12.08 6.73 -3.01
CA ASN A 91 -13.07 6.53 -1.95
C ASN A 91 -13.72 5.15 -2.00
N LYS A 92 -13.97 4.58 -3.18
CA LYS A 92 -14.43 3.19 -3.30
C LYS A 92 -13.41 2.21 -2.75
N VAL A 93 -12.12 2.40 -3.08
CA VAL A 93 -11.03 1.58 -2.53
C VAL A 93 -10.95 1.73 -1.00
N ALA A 94 -11.06 2.96 -0.49
CA ALA A 94 -11.03 3.23 0.94
C ALA A 94 -12.18 2.53 1.67
N ALA A 95 -13.38 2.54 1.10
CA ALA A 95 -14.54 1.86 1.67
C ALA A 95 -14.34 0.34 1.76
N VAL A 96 -13.74 -0.29 0.74
CA VAL A 96 -13.41 -1.72 0.79
C VAL A 96 -12.33 -1.99 1.85
N ALA A 97 -11.23 -1.23 1.83
CA ALA A 97 -10.12 -1.42 2.76
C ALA A 97 -10.55 -1.22 4.22
N ALA A 98 -11.49 -0.31 4.49
CA ALA A 98 -12.03 -0.05 5.83
C ALA A 98 -12.81 -1.23 6.41
N LYS A 99 -13.42 -2.09 5.57
CA LYS A 99 -14.12 -3.30 6.03
C LYS A 99 -13.17 -4.34 6.61
N VAL A 100 -11.90 -4.32 6.19
CA VAL A 100 -10.87 -5.23 6.69
C VAL A 100 -10.20 -4.61 7.91
N LYS A 101 -10.52 -5.14 9.09
CA LYS A 101 -9.85 -4.80 10.36
C LYS A 101 -8.52 -5.56 10.48
N SER A 102 -7.67 -5.13 11.42
CA SER A 102 -6.48 -5.89 11.80
C SER A 102 -6.90 -7.27 12.28
N LEU A 103 -6.25 -8.29 11.75
CA LEU A 103 -6.51 -9.68 12.09
C LEU A 103 -5.84 -10.04 13.42
N THR A 104 -6.55 -10.80 14.24
CA THR A 104 -6.07 -11.34 15.52
C THR A 104 -5.89 -12.86 15.47
N SER A 105 -6.36 -13.52 14.41
CA SER A 105 -6.15 -14.95 14.20
C SER A 105 -6.06 -15.34 12.72
N ILE A 106 -5.37 -16.45 12.45
CA ILE A 106 -5.12 -16.92 11.08
C ILE A 106 -6.40 -17.29 10.32
N GLN A 107 -7.45 -17.72 11.03
CA GLN A 107 -8.74 -18.06 10.44
C GLN A 107 -9.41 -16.85 9.78
N GLN A 108 -9.06 -15.63 10.21
CA GLN A 108 -9.59 -14.38 9.63
C GLN A 108 -8.88 -13.99 8.32
N LEU A 109 -7.72 -14.58 8.02
CA LEU A 109 -6.89 -14.21 6.87
C LEU A 109 -7.58 -14.42 5.52
N LEU A 110 -8.16 -15.60 5.31
CA LEU A 110 -8.85 -15.89 4.05
C LEU A 110 -10.10 -14.99 3.85
N PRO A 111 -11.01 -14.83 4.83
CA PRO A 111 -12.12 -13.86 4.73
C PRO A 111 -11.67 -12.42 4.46
N ALA A 112 -10.59 -11.98 5.12
CA ALA A 112 -10.03 -10.65 4.94
C ALA A 112 -9.49 -10.44 3.51
N LYS A 113 -8.73 -11.40 2.99
CA LYS A 113 -8.26 -11.38 1.59
C LYS A 113 -9.41 -11.40 0.59
N LYS A 114 -10.46 -12.19 0.82
CA LYS A 114 -11.66 -12.20 -0.03
C LYS A 114 -12.34 -10.83 -0.07
N THR A 115 -12.42 -10.14 1.08
CA THR A 115 -12.97 -8.79 1.14
C THR A 115 -12.05 -7.79 0.45
N LEU A 116 -10.73 -7.90 0.67
CA LEU A 116 -9.76 -6.99 0.06
C LEU A 116 -9.67 -7.16 -1.47
N TYR A 117 -9.88 -8.38 -1.98
CA TYR A 117 -9.97 -8.68 -3.41
C TYR A 117 -11.11 -7.92 -4.11
N LEU A 118 -12.11 -7.44 -3.37
CA LEU A 118 -13.14 -6.56 -3.93
C LEU A 118 -12.54 -5.28 -4.54
N ILE A 119 -11.34 -4.87 -4.11
CA ILE A 119 -10.59 -3.79 -4.76
C ILE A 119 -10.33 -4.12 -6.22
N ASP A 120 -9.82 -5.31 -6.57
CA ASP A 120 -9.63 -5.70 -7.97
C ASP A 120 -10.96 -5.93 -8.70
N ASP A 121 -11.99 -6.40 -7.99
CA ASP A 121 -13.33 -6.61 -8.55
C ASP A 121 -14.09 -5.32 -8.86
N LEU A 122 -13.70 -4.18 -8.29
CA LEU A 122 -14.19 -2.85 -8.72
C LEU A 122 -13.91 -2.60 -10.21
N ARG A 123 -12.99 -3.35 -10.86
CA ARG A 123 -12.81 -3.34 -12.32
C ARG A 123 -14.11 -3.63 -13.08
N LYS A 124 -15.01 -4.45 -12.52
CA LYS A 124 -16.26 -4.88 -13.15
C LYS A 124 -17.26 -3.72 -13.29
N GLU A 125 -17.20 -2.74 -12.40
CA GLU A 125 -18.04 -1.53 -12.49
C GLU A 125 -17.62 -0.60 -13.64
N TYR A 126 -16.43 -0.81 -14.20
CA TYR A 126 -15.88 -0.02 -15.31
C TYR A 126 -15.86 -0.80 -16.64
N HIS A 127 -16.69 -1.85 -16.78
CA HIS A 127 -16.71 -2.75 -17.94
C HIS A 127 -16.93 -2.02 -19.27
N ASP A 128 -15.92 -2.12 -20.14
CA ASP A 128 -16.06 -2.59 -21.51
C ASP A 128 -14.72 -3.21 -21.96
N LYS A 129 -14.58 -4.54 -21.89
CA LYS A 129 -13.41 -5.36 -22.32
C LYS A 129 -12.03 -4.69 -22.16
N LYS A 130 -11.62 -4.29 -20.95
CA LYS A 130 -10.46 -3.42 -20.71
C LYS A 130 -9.80 -3.70 -19.33
N PRO A 131 -8.61 -3.13 -19.04
CA PRO A 131 -7.50 -3.76 -18.31
C PRO A 131 -7.66 -3.89 -16.78
N SER A 132 -6.63 -4.42 -16.10
CA SER A 132 -6.61 -4.56 -14.62
C SER A 132 -7.00 -3.25 -13.90
N LEU A 133 -7.61 -3.35 -12.72
CA LEU A 133 -7.98 -2.17 -11.91
C LEU A 133 -6.79 -1.23 -11.70
N TRP A 134 -5.62 -1.79 -11.45
CA TRP A 134 -4.38 -1.02 -11.31
C TRP A 134 -4.04 -0.25 -12.57
N GLN A 135 -4.12 -0.89 -13.74
CA GLN A 135 -3.93 -0.19 -15.00
C GLN A 135 -4.95 0.93 -15.21
N ARG A 136 -6.21 0.69 -14.85
CA ARG A 136 -7.25 1.71 -14.90
C ARG A 136 -6.97 2.86 -13.94
N PHE A 137 -6.44 2.59 -12.74
CA PHE A 137 -5.97 3.66 -11.86
C PHE A 137 -4.87 4.47 -12.51
N TYR A 138 -3.85 3.82 -13.09
CA TYR A 138 -2.80 4.55 -13.80
C TYR A 138 -3.37 5.40 -14.95
N GLU A 139 -4.33 4.89 -15.73
CA GLU A 139 -5.02 5.67 -16.76
C GLU A 139 -5.82 6.86 -16.19
N ILE A 140 -6.53 6.69 -15.07
CA ILE A 140 -7.31 7.78 -14.46
C ILE A 140 -6.39 8.89 -13.94
N PHE A 141 -5.25 8.53 -13.36
CA PHE A 141 -4.35 9.50 -12.72
C PHE A 141 -3.32 10.10 -13.66
N PHE A 142 -2.87 9.33 -14.66
CA PHE A 142 -1.73 9.64 -15.53
C PHE A 142 -2.01 9.36 -17.02
N GLY A 143 -3.21 8.90 -17.39
CA GLY A 143 -3.59 8.70 -18.79
C GLY A 143 -3.70 10.03 -19.54
N ALA A 144 -3.79 9.95 -20.87
CA ALA A 144 -3.60 11.10 -21.73
C ALA A 144 -4.58 12.24 -21.46
N ASP A 145 -4.03 13.37 -21.03
CA ASP A 145 -4.60 14.70 -21.23
C ASP A 145 -3.70 15.47 -22.22
N GLU A 146 -4.11 16.67 -22.61
CA GLU A 146 -3.41 17.53 -23.57
C GLU A 146 -1.91 17.79 -23.25
N ASN A 147 -1.44 17.45 -22.05
CA ASN A 147 -0.06 17.64 -21.59
C ASN A 147 0.66 16.35 -21.14
N SER A 148 0.03 15.17 -21.25
CA SER A 148 0.60 13.91 -20.73
C SER A 148 0.43 12.77 -21.74
N PRO A 149 1.50 12.15 -22.26
CA PRO A 149 1.36 11.02 -23.19
C PRO A 149 0.73 9.81 -22.51
N LYS A 150 -0.02 9.01 -23.28
CA LYS A 150 -0.66 7.77 -22.80
C LYS A 150 0.40 6.81 -22.27
N LEU A 151 0.31 6.44 -20.98
CA LEU A 151 1.14 5.39 -20.41
C LEU A 151 0.84 4.05 -21.11
N ILE A 152 1.85 3.51 -21.80
CA ILE A 152 1.92 2.10 -22.16
C ILE A 152 2.45 1.41 -20.92
N LEU A 153 1.59 0.72 -20.18
CA LEU A 153 2.07 -0.12 -19.09
C LEU A 153 2.82 -1.29 -19.72
N LEU A 154 4.11 -1.35 -19.47
CA LEU A 154 4.90 -2.54 -19.78
C LEU A 154 4.28 -3.68 -18.96
N GLU A 155 3.64 -4.61 -19.66
CA GLU A 155 3.28 -5.89 -19.07
C GLU A 155 4.60 -6.63 -18.78
N GLU A 156 4.90 -6.81 -17.49
CA GLU A 156 5.85 -7.82 -17.02
C GLU A 156 5.11 -9.14 -16.75
#